data_AF-A0A813FBJ2-F1
#
_entry.id   AF-A0A813FBJ2-F1
#
_cell.length_a   1.000
_cell.length_b   1.000
_cell.length_c   1.000
_cell.angle_alpha   90.00
_cell.angle_beta   90.00
_cell.angle_gamma   90.00
#
_symmetry.space_group_name_H-M   'P 1'
#
loop_
_entity.id
_entity.type
_entity.pdbx_description
1 polymer ?
#
loop_
_entity_poly.entity_id
_entity_poly.type
_entity_poly.pdbx_seq_one_letter_code
_entity_poly.pdbx_strand_id
1 'polypeptide(L)'
;IDGTGCGQFVKDCSSNGTLVRDMNPTCSSGTYIGGLSCCGHKRILLDADQEIRPELLRYHMKFRFWYQEFKKPSKSSAPSHSDLARIYYQTESNAGEYDLPPAFALPGHPIVGYPHWPENQPTPGTTCTGTCPNGPDCDCIHTLSYHWEVSNMRLIYLGGHCHAPSCLSIDLYRNDTGTPQLICHQGTKYGGGNVTGDKWDEAQFIALPPCLFSDDPSEGLEPTTWLGPNTPLFSVKKNRNTIQGHYGEMASWQMRGVYFPKNSDDVFV
;
A
#
# COMPACT_ATOMS: atom_id res chain seq x y z
N ILE A 1 4.39 19.26 26.54
CA ILE A 1 3.44 18.13 26.66
C ILE A 1 4.28 16.91 27.00
N ASP A 2 4.10 16.36 28.18
CA ASP A 2 4.97 15.39 28.89
C ASP A 2 4.86 13.93 28.40
N GLY A 3 4.32 13.67 27.21
CA GLY A 3 4.30 12.33 26.61
C GLY A 3 3.46 11.27 27.36
N THR A 4 2.85 11.62 28.48
CA THR A 4 2.07 10.72 29.36
C THR A 4 0.70 10.34 28.79
N GLY A 5 0.32 10.88 27.64
CA GLY A 5 -0.94 10.60 26.93
C GLY A 5 -0.77 9.82 25.61
N CYS A 6 0.38 9.21 25.37
CA CYS A 6 0.55 8.21 24.32
C CYS A 6 -0.04 6.89 24.83
N GLY A 7 -1.01 6.32 24.10
CA GLY A 7 -1.58 5.02 24.45
C GLY A 7 -0.57 3.88 24.34
N GLN A 8 -1.04 2.63 24.49
CA GLN A 8 -0.24 1.46 24.14
C GLN A 8 0.26 1.59 22.70
N PHE A 9 1.48 1.13 22.43
CA PHE A 9 1.99 1.04 21.07
C PHE A 9 1.06 0.11 20.26
N VAL A 10 0.36 0.68 19.28
CA VAL A 10 -0.73 -0.01 18.56
C VAL A 10 -0.29 -0.66 17.24
N LYS A 11 0.99 -0.57 16.87
CA LYS A 11 1.49 -1.22 15.66
C LYS A 11 1.59 -2.72 15.94
N ASP A 12 0.82 -3.51 15.19
CA ASP A 12 0.73 -4.97 15.35
C ASP A 12 1.31 -5.67 14.12
N CYS A 13 2.64 -5.58 13.98
CA CYS A 13 3.32 -6.21 12.85
C CYS A 13 3.19 -7.74 12.89
N SER A 14 2.57 -8.30 11.86
CA SER A 14 2.39 -9.75 11.73
C SER A 14 3.65 -10.47 11.22
N SER A 15 3.87 -11.70 11.72
CA SER A 15 4.93 -12.60 11.26
C SER A 15 4.70 -13.19 9.86
N ASN A 16 3.50 -13.01 9.29
CA ASN A 16 3.20 -13.44 7.92
C ASN A 16 3.78 -12.48 6.86
N GLY A 17 4.38 -11.37 7.29
CA GLY A 17 5.10 -10.45 6.43
C GLY A 17 6.54 -10.25 6.81
N THR A 18 7.22 -9.45 6.00
CA THR A 18 8.66 -9.27 6.16
C THR A 18 9.04 -8.20 7.18
N LEU A 19 8.13 -7.31 7.61
CA LEU A 19 8.47 -6.24 8.54
C LEU A 19 9.13 -6.74 9.84
N VAL A 20 8.59 -7.80 10.45
CA VAL A 20 9.15 -8.38 11.68
C VAL A 20 10.52 -9.00 11.42
N ARG A 21 10.65 -9.76 10.33
CA ARG A 21 11.90 -10.41 9.91
C ARG A 21 12.99 -9.38 9.62
N ASP A 22 12.61 -8.30 8.95
CA ASP A 22 13.49 -7.23 8.53
C ASP A 22 13.78 -6.25 9.70
N MET A 23 13.25 -6.52 10.90
CA MET A 23 13.42 -5.70 12.10
C MET A 23 13.03 -4.24 11.84
N ASN A 24 11.94 -4.03 11.10
CA ASN A 24 11.51 -2.71 10.70
C ASN A 24 11.26 -1.83 11.95
N PRO A 25 11.78 -0.58 11.99
CA PRO A 25 11.65 0.32 13.13
C PRO A 25 10.21 0.52 13.58
N THR A 26 9.25 0.44 12.64
CA THR A 26 7.83 0.58 12.92
C THR A 26 7.24 -0.53 13.80
N CYS A 27 7.88 -1.69 13.93
CA CYS A 27 7.33 -2.82 14.67
C CYS A 27 7.69 -2.85 16.17
N SER A 28 8.51 -1.91 16.65
CA SER A 28 8.93 -1.85 18.05
C SER A 28 8.96 -0.40 18.55
N SER A 29 8.35 -0.16 19.71
CA SER A 29 8.34 1.16 20.35
C SER A 29 9.74 1.69 20.68
N GLY A 30 10.72 0.81 20.88
CA GLY A 30 12.11 1.20 21.19
C GLY A 30 12.91 1.65 19.97
N THR A 31 12.51 1.24 18.77
CA THR A 31 13.15 1.62 17.51
C THR A 31 12.28 2.55 16.68
N TYR A 32 11.07 2.84 17.11
CA TYR A 32 10.09 3.61 16.37
C TYR A 32 10.54 5.04 16.07
N ILE A 33 10.38 5.50 14.83
CA ILE A 33 10.91 6.79 14.38
C ILE A 33 9.87 7.76 13.76
N GLY A 34 8.65 7.32 13.45
CA GLY A 34 7.59 8.23 13.00
C GLY A 34 6.38 7.54 12.35
N GLY A 35 5.23 8.24 12.30
CA GLY A 35 3.98 7.76 11.66
C GLY A 35 2.88 7.19 12.60
N LEU A 36 2.86 7.57 13.88
CA LEU A 36 1.86 7.06 14.82
C LEU A 36 0.69 8.02 14.79
N SER A 37 -0.52 7.47 14.94
CA SER A 37 -1.71 8.26 15.29
C SER A 37 -1.58 8.77 16.73
N CYS A 38 -0.64 9.68 16.95
CA CYS A 38 -0.50 10.41 18.21
C CYS A 38 -1.42 11.63 18.23
N CYS A 39 -2.05 12.00 17.10
CA CYS A 39 -2.83 13.23 16.99
C CYS A 39 -4.34 12.94 16.93
N GLY A 40 -5.00 12.90 18.09
CA GLY A 40 -6.45 13.05 18.17
C GLY A 40 -6.90 14.48 17.82
N HIS A 41 -8.21 14.71 17.77
CA HIS A 41 -8.77 16.05 17.52
C HIS A 41 -8.13 17.11 18.45
N LYS A 42 -7.71 18.25 17.87
CA LYS A 42 -6.99 19.37 18.52
C LYS A 42 -5.57 19.07 19.03
N ARG A 43 -4.98 17.91 18.72
CA ARG A 43 -3.54 17.73 18.89
C ARG A 43 -2.82 18.33 17.69
N ILE A 44 -1.96 19.30 17.96
CA ILE A 44 -1.16 20.00 16.96
C ILE A 44 0.29 19.65 17.26
N LEU A 45 0.96 19.01 16.30
CA LEU A 45 2.41 18.80 16.33
C LEU A 45 3.05 19.93 15.55
N LEU A 46 3.89 20.71 16.23
CA LEU A 46 4.61 21.85 15.69
C LEU A 46 6.09 21.70 16.05
N ASP A 47 6.96 22.35 15.28
CA ASP A 47 8.35 22.54 15.68
C ASP A 47 8.42 23.37 16.98
N ALA A 48 9.52 23.26 17.73
CA ALA A 48 9.64 23.89 19.04
C ALA A 48 9.52 25.42 19.02
N ASP A 49 9.80 26.04 17.86
CA ASP A 49 9.75 27.48 17.60
C ASP A 49 8.45 27.94 16.90
N GLN A 50 7.51 27.03 16.65
CA GLN A 50 6.24 27.32 16.00
C GLN A 50 5.12 27.54 17.03
N GLU A 51 4.39 28.65 16.89
CA GLU A 51 3.23 28.95 17.71
C GLU A 51 1.95 28.30 17.15
N ILE A 52 1.06 27.87 18.04
CA ILE A 52 -0.27 27.40 17.65
C ILE A 52 -1.07 28.58 17.11
N ARG A 53 -1.35 28.52 15.81
CA ARG A 53 -2.19 29.48 15.11
C ARG A 53 -3.65 29.36 15.56
N PRO A 54 -4.32 30.46 15.94
CA PRO A 54 -5.72 30.43 16.40
C PRO A 54 -6.73 30.17 15.26
N GLU A 55 -6.30 30.33 14.01
CA GLU A 55 -7.15 30.20 12.83
C GLU A 55 -7.61 28.76 12.60
N LEU A 56 -8.91 28.59 12.36
CA LEU A 56 -9.44 27.32 11.89
C LEU A 56 -9.14 27.14 10.40
N LEU A 57 -8.58 25.98 10.05
CA LEU A 57 -8.43 25.57 8.66
C LEU A 57 -9.81 25.34 8.06
N ARG A 58 -10.19 26.17 7.09
CA ARG A 58 -11.44 26.02 6.33
C ARG A 58 -11.15 25.28 5.04
N TYR A 59 -11.68 24.08 4.92
CA TYR A 59 -11.62 23.30 3.70
C TYR A 59 -12.95 23.37 2.95
N HIS A 60 -12.87 23.40 1.62
CA HIS A 60 -14.03 23.30 0.74
C HIS A 60 -13.92 22.00 -0.05
N MET A 61 -14.92 21.13 0.07
CA MET A 61 -14.98 19.88 -0.68
C MET A 61 -16.09 19.99 -1.73
N LYS A 62 -15.79 19.59 -2.97
CA LYS A 62 -16.76 19.51 -4.06
C LYS A 62 -16.75 18.09 -4.61
N PHE A 63 -17.91 17.44 -4.59
CA PHE A 63 -18.08 16.09 -5.10
C PHE A 63 -18.87 16.12 -6.41
N ARG A 64 -18.49 15.23 -7.32
CA ARG A 64 -19.29 14.89 -8.50
C ARG A 64 -19.50 13.40 -8.47
N PHE A 65 -20.75 12.98 -8.60
CA PHE A 65 -21.13 11.57 -8.63
C PHE A 65 -21.63 11.23 -10.03
N TRP A 66 -21.09 10.15 -10.58
CA TRP A 66 -21.66 9.48 -11.73
C TRP A 66 -22.33 8.21 -11.23
N TYR A 67 -23.53 7.92 -11.72
CA TYR A 67 -24.30 6.76 -11.31
C TYR A 67 -25.00 6.14 -12.51
N GLN A 68 -25.26 4.84 -12.39
CA GLN A 68 -26.13 4.10 -13.30
C GLN A 68 -27.38 3.69 -12.53
N GLU A 69 -28.54 3.73 -13.18
CA GLU A 69 -29.78 3.29 -12.55
C GLU A 69 -29.77 1.77 -12.31
N PHE A 70 -30.12 1.39 -11.07
CA PHE A 70 -30.26 -0.01 -10.71
C PHE A 70 -31.52 -0.61 -11.34
N LYS A 71 -31.35 -1.68 -12.11
CA LYS A 71 -32.44 -2.49 -12.66
C LYS A 71 -32.57 -3.73 -11.80
N LYS A 72 -33.74 -3.86 -11.16
CA LYS A 72 -34.09 -5.03 -10.34
C LYS A 72 -34.04 -6.31 -11.19
N PRO A 73 -33.75 -7.47 -10.57
CA PRO A 73 -33.86 -8.74 -11.28
C PRO A 73 -35.29 -8.97 -11.73
N SER A 74 -35.44 -9.71 -12.83
CA SER A 74 -36.71 -10.22 -13.33
C SER A 74 -36.64 -11.75 -13.42
N LYS A 75 -37.75 -12.40 -13.78
CA LYS A 75 -37.77 -13.87 -13.98
C LYS A 75 -36.79 -14.35 -15.07
N SER A 76 -36.30 -13.45 -15.92
CA SER A 76 -35.42 -13.77 -17.05
C SER A 76 -34.12 -12.96 -17.05
N SER A 77 -33.82 -12.21 -15.98
CA SER A 77 -32.64 -11.36 -15.94
C SER A 77 -32.11 -11.17 -14.52
N ALA A 78 -30.80 -11.34 -14.37
CA ALA A 78 -30.04 -10.92 -13.20
C ALA A 78 -30.20 -9.40 -12.93
N PRO A 79 -29.91 -8.91 -11.71
CA PRO A 79 -29.84 -7.48 -11.44
C PRO A 79 -28.76 -6.81 -12.30
N SER A 80 -28.92 -5.52 -12.63
CA SER A 80 -27.91 -4.81 -13.43
C SER A 80 -26.62 -4.48 -12.68
N HIS A 81 -26.58 -4.66 -11.37
CA HIS A 81 -25.40 -4.40 -10.54
C HIS A 81 -25.20 -5.55 -9.56
N SER A 82 -23.94 -5.85 -9.27
CA SER A 82 -23.55 -6.70 -8.14
C SER A 82 -23.17 -5.84 -6.95
N ASP A 83 -23.43 -6.34 -5.73
CA ASP A 83 -22.84 -5.73 -4.54
C ASP A 83 -21.33 -6.03 -4.53
N LEU A 84 -20.54 -4.96 -4.53
CA LEU A 84 -19.09 -5.01 -4.60
C LEU A 84 -18.51 -4.79 -3.21
N ALA A 85 -18.40 -5.88 -2.45
CA ALA A 85 -17.91 -5.84 -1.09
C ALA A 85 -16.49 -5.24 -1.05
N ARG A 86 -16.25 -4.39 -0.04
CA ARG A 86 -14.90 -3.88 0.24
C ARG A 86 -14.06 -4.98 0.85
N ILE A 87 -12.91 -5.22 0.24
CA ILE A 87 -11.90 -6.17 0.71
C ILE A 87 -10.63 -5.37 0.94
N TYR A 88 -10.08 -5.43 2.15
CA TYR A 88 -8.94 -4.62 2.55
C TYR A 88 -7.86 -5.48 3.19
N TYR A 89 -6.63 -5.35 2.70
CA TYR A 89 -5.45 -6.03 3.23
C TYR A 89 -4.24 -5.09 3.21
N GLN A 90 -3.29 -5.32 4.10
CA GLN A 90 -2.12 -4.47 4.28
C GLN A 90 -0.86 -5.31 4.08
N THR A 91 -0.10 -4.99 3.03
CA THR A 91 1.23 -5.57 2.81
C THR A 91 2.19 -5.14 3.92
N GLU A 92 1.96 -3.97 4.53
CA GLU A 92 2.61 -3.54 5.77
C GLU A 92 2.17 -4.31 7.03
N SER A 93 1.65 -5.53 6.89
CA SER A 93 1.48 -6.48 7.99
C SER A 93 0.70 -5.91 9.18
N ASN A 94 -0.42 -5.20 8.92
CA ASN A 94 -1.26 -4.49 9.89
C ASN A 94 -0.60 -3.29 10.60
N ALA A 95 0.58 -2.85 10.18
CA ALA A 95 1.24 -1.69 10.76
C ALA A 95 0.52 -0.36 10.42
N GLY A 96 -0.36 -0.31 9.42
CA GLY A 96 -0.97 0.95 8.97
C GLY A 96 -0.05 1.76 8.07
N GLU A 97 1.17 1.96 8.52
CA GLU A 97 2.29 2.56 7.81
C GLU A 97 3.58 1.87 8.29
N TYR A 98 4.67 1.96 7.53
CA TYR A 98 5.99 1.43 7.89
C TYR A 98 7.13 2.39 7.50
N ASP A 99 8.30 2.17 8.08
CA ASP A 99 9.49 2.96 7.80
C ASP A 99 10.30 2.31 6.67
N LEU A 100 10.61 3.07 5.64
CA LEU A 100 11.56 2.72 4.61
C LEU A 100 12.92 3.31 4.99
N PRO A 101 13.91 2.54 5.44
CA PRO A 101 15.24 3.08 5.71
C PRO A 101 15.99 3.39 4.40
N PRO A 102 16.95 4.34 4.39
CA PRO A 102 17.92 4.42 3.31
C PRO A 102 18.67 3.09 3.17
N ALA A 103 19.21 2.83 1.98
CA ALA A 103 19.89 1.57 1.70
C ALA A 103 21.15 1.39 2.56
N PHE A 104 21.87 2.46 2.88
CA PHE A 104 23.13 2.41 3.62
C PHE A 104 23.22 3.48 4.70
N ALA A 105 23.98 3.19 5.75
CA ALA A 105 24.40 4.21 6.71
C ALA A 105 25.46 5.11 6.06
N LEU A 106 25.39 6.42 6.32
CA LEU A 106 26.43 7.35 5.91
C LEU A 106 27.51 7.43 7.01
N PRO A 107 28.79 7.64 6.67
CA PRO A 107 29.85 7.76 7.66
C PRO A 107 29.53 8.83 8.72
N GLY A 108 29.53 8.44 9.99
CA GLY A 108 29.19 9.33 11.11
C GLY A 108 27.69 9.66 11.28
N HIS A 109 26.82 9.11 10.43
CA HIS A 109 25.38 9.34 10.44
C HIS A 109 24.63 7.99 10.44
N PRO A 110 24.36 7.41 11.63
CA PRO A 110 23.64 6.14 11.72
C PRO A 110 22.21 6.28 11.19
N ILE A 111 21.67 5.18 10.69
CA ILE A 111 20.28 5.12 10.23
C ILE A 111 19.36 5.18 11.45
N VAL A 112 18.43 6.13 11.46
CA VAL A 112 17.44 6.24 12.54
C VAL A 112 16.59 4.95 12.57
N GLY A 113 16.41 4.36 13.74
CA GLY A 113 15.77 3.05 13.91
C GLY A 113 16.72 1.85 13.74
N TYR A 114 17.92 2.06 13.19
CA TYR A 114 19.00 1.05 13.09
C TYR A 114 20.35 1.64 13.56
N PRO A 115 20.49 2.05 14.84
CA PRO A 115 21.62 2.86 15.32
C PRO A 115 22.98 2.16 15.23
N HIS A 116 23.01 0.83 15.13
CA HIS A 116 24.22 0.01 15.06
C HIS A 116 24.36 -0.70 13.70
N TRP A 117 23.66 -0.23 12.66
CA TRP A 117 23.76 -0.85 11.35
C TRP A 117 25.16 -0.62 10.75
N PRO A 118 25.83 -1.67 10.22
CA PRO A 118 27.15 -1.51 9.63
C PRO A 118 27.16 -0.58 8.43
N GLU A 119 28.21 0.23 8.32
CA GLU A 119 28.46 1.02 7.10
C GLU A 119 28.64 0.10 5.89
N ASN A 120 28.22 0.57 4.71
CA ASN A 120 28.29 -0.16 3.44
C ASN A 120 27.51 -1.49 3.40
N GLN A 121 26.69 -1.79 4.41
CA GLN A 121 25.78 -2.93 4.38
C GLN A 121 24.36 -2.47 4.00
N PRO A 122 23.72 -3.06 2.97
CA PRO A 122 22.33 -2.76 2.64
C PRO A 122 21.42 -3.03 3.84
N THR A 123 20.48 -2.14 4.12
CA THR A 123 19.48 -2.33 5.18
C THR A 123 18.60 -3.56 4.93
N PRO A 124 17.99 -4.15 5.97
CA PRO A 124 17.10 -5.29 5.80
C PRO A 124 16.00 -5.03 4.77
N GLY A 125 15.66 -6.04 3.98
CA GLY A 125 14.70 -5.92 2.87
C GLY A 125 15.23 -5.19 1.63
N THR A 126 16.44 -4.62 1.67
CA THR A 126 17.05 -3.91 0.53
C THR A 126 17.93 -4.83 -0.30
N THR A 127 17.70 -4.84 -1.61
CA THR A 127 18.61 -5.43 -2.60
C THR A 127 19.17 -4.33 -3.48
N CYS A 128 20.47 -4.36 -3.74
CA CYS A 128 21.14 -3.37 -4.60
C CYS A 128 21.81 -4.01 -5.81
N THR A 129 21.89 -3.26 -6.90
CA THR A 129 22.67 -3.56 -8.11
C THR A 129 23.68 -2.44 -8.38
N GLY A 130 24.70 -2.72 -9.19
CA GLY A 130 25.79 -1.78 -9.49
C GLY A 130 26.85 -1.69 -8.39
N THR A 131 27.61 -0.60 -8.39
CA THR A 131 28.73 -0.39 -7.46
C THR A 131 28.25 0.42 -6.24
N CYS A 132 27.71 -0.23 -5.21
CA CYS A 132 27.18 0.46 -4.03
C CYS A 132 28.19 0.57 -2.86
N PRO A 133 28.06 1.57 -1.95
CA PRO A 133 27.04 2.62 -1.93
C PRO A 133 27.36 3.86 -2.78
N ASN A 134 28.61 4.04 -3.22
CA ASN A 134 29.10 5.32 -3.76
C ASN A 134 29.25 5.37 -5.28
N GLY A 135 28.98 4.27 -6.00
CA GLY A 135 29.08 4.23 -7.45
C GLY A 135 27.90 4.90 -8.13
N PRO A 136 28.11 5.51 -9.31
CA PRO A 136 27.08 6.23 -10.05
C PRO A 136 25.98 5.32 -10.61
N ASP A 137 26.21 4.01 -10.64
CA ASP A 137 25.28 2.97 -11.09
C ASP A 137 24.57 2.25 -9.93
N CYS A 138 24.76 2.72 -8.68
CA CYS A 138 24.13 2.10 -7.52
C CYS A 138 22.61 2.31 -7.56
N ASP A 139 21.87 1.20 -7.58
CA ASP A 139 20.40 1.19 -7.49
C ASP A 139 19.94 0.20 -6.43
N CYS A 140 19.14 0.66 -5.47
CA CYS A 140 18.65 -0.16 -4.37
C CYS A 140 17.13 -0.11 -4.28
N ILE A 141 16.57 -1.30 -4.10
CA ILE A 141 15.14 -1.53 -3.98
C ILE A 141 14.88 -2.23 -2.65
N HIS A 142 14.08 -1.58 -1.81
CA HIS A 142 13.49 -2.20 -0.64
C HIS A 142 12.23 -2.97 -1.03
N THR A 143 12.15 -4.22 -0.61
CA THR A 143 11.05 -5.12 -0.92
C THR A 143 10.38 -5.60 0.35
N LEU A 144 9.07 -5.36 0.42
CA LEU A 144 8.20 -5.85 1.47
C LEU A 144 7.26 -6.92 0.90
N SER A 145 6.98 -7.97 1.65
CA SER A 145 5.90 -8.90 1.29
C SER A 145 5.02 -9.28 2.48
N TYR A 146 3.78 -9.68 2.17
CA TYR A 146 2.83 -10.19 3.14
C TYR A 146 2.01 -11.32 2.53
N HIS A 147 1.78 -12.37 3.32
CA HIS A 147 1.01 -13.55 2.93
C HIS A 147 -0.29 -13.63 3.71
N TRP A 148 -1.39 -13.96 3.02
CA TRP A 148 -2.68 -14.20 3.64
C TRP A 148 -3.51 -15.17 2.81
N GLU A 149 -4.58 -15.68 3.38
CA GLU A 149 -5.58 -16.47 2.66
C GLU A 149 -6.85 -15.67 2.49
N VAL A 150 -7.56 -15.93 1.40
CA VAL A 150 -8.86 -15.34 1.13
C VAL A 150 -9.97 -16.39 1.09
N SER A 151 -11.19 -15.95 1.37
CA SER A 151 -12.39 -16.76 1.14
C SER A 151 -12.79 -16.78 -0.34
N ASN A 152 -13.82 -17.55 -0.68
CA ASN A 152 -14.37 -17.65 -2.03
C ASN A 152 -14.82 -16.27 -2.56
N MET A 153 -14.14 -15.74 -3.58
CA MET A 153 -14.44 -14.45 -4.17
C MET A 153 -14.09 -14.39 -5.65
N ARG A 154 -14.71 -13.43 -6.35
CA ARG A 154 -14.28 -12.97 -7.68
C ARG A 154 -13.93 -11.50 -7.62
N LEU A 155 -12.72 -11.16 -8.04
CA LEU A 155 -12.19 -9.81 -8.00
C LEU A 155 -12.61 -9.01 -9.24
N ILE A 156 -13.02 -7.76 -9.03
CA ILE A 156 -13.45 -6.82 -10.08
C ILE A 156 -12.54 -5.57 -10.12
N TYR A 157 -12.09 -5.12 -8.94
CA TYR A 157 -11.23 -3.95 -8.80
C TYR A 157 -10.15 -4.23 -7.77
N LEU A 158 -8.91 -3.85 -8.10
CA LEU A 158 -7.79 -3.85 -7.18
C LEU A 158 -7.13 -2.49 -7.26
N GLY A 159 -7.11 -1.75 -6.15
CA GLY A 159 -6.39 -0.49 -5.99
C GLY A 159 -5.33 -0.65 -4.91
N GLY A 160 -4.07 -0.68 -5.32
CA GLY A 160 -2.95 -0.61 -4.41
C GLY A 160 -2.74 0.83 -3.93
N HIS A 161 -2.30 0.97 -2.70
CA HIS A 161 -2.00 2.24 -2.07
C HIS A 161 -0.54 2.26 -1.65
N CYS A 162 0.16 3.32 -2.03
CA CYS A 162 1.57 3.54 -1.76
C CYS A 162 1.90 5.03 -1.87
N HIS A 163 2.99 5.47 -1.23
CA HIS A 163 3.38 6.87 -1.15
C HIS A 163 4.56 7.23 -2.06
N ALA A 164 4.43 8.39 -2.70
CA ALA A 164 5.55 9.04 -3.36
C ALA A 164 6.57 9.54 -2.32
N PRO A 165 7.84 9.73 -2.71
CA PRO A 165 8.41 9.46 -4.03
C PRO A 165 9.03 8.07 -4.13
N SER A 166 9.01 7.27 -3.06
CA SER A 166 9.76 6.03 -2.96
C SER A 166 9.14 4.88 -3.76
N CYS A 167 7.81 4.91 -3.90
CA CYS A 167 7.02 3.90 -4.58
C CYS A 167 7.55 3.49 -5.96
N LEU A 168 7.74 2.20 -6.22
CA LEU A 168 7.99 1.70 -7.59
C LEU A 168 6.82 0.86 -8.11
N SER A 169 6.39 -0.12 -7.32
CA SER A 169 5.24 -0.94 -7.65
C SER A 169 4.61 -1.61 -6.43
N ILE A 170 3.36 -2.03 -6.58
CA ILE A 170 2.72 -2.96 -5.67
C ILE A 170 2.03 -4.06 -6.50
N ASP A 171 2.36 -5.31 -6.16
CA ASP A 171 2.01 -6.49 -6.93
C ASP A 171 1.21 -7.45 -6.04
N LEU A 172 0.19 -8.11 -6.61
CA LEU A 172 -0.60 -9.13 -5.94
C LEU A 172 -0.52 -10.43 -6.73
N TYR A 173 -0.25 -11.52 -6.02
CA TYR A 173 -0.12 -12.85 -6.57
C TYR A 173 -1.07 -13.83 -5.88
N ARG A 174 -1.55 -14.82 -6.62
CA ARG A 174 -2.07 -16.08 -6.08
C ARG A 174 -0.98 -17.14 -6.06
N ASN A 175 -1.05 -18.05 -5.09
CA ASN A 175 -0.03 -19.08 -4.86
C ASN A 175 -0.62 -20.48 -4.66
N ASP A 176 -1.66 -20.82 -5.42
CA ASP A 176 -2.40 -22.08 -5.32
C ASP A 176 -2.31 -22.96 -6.58
N THR A 177 -1.59 -22.50 -7.60
CA THR A 177 -1.50 -23.16 -8.91
C THR A 177 -0.16 -23.89 -9.15
N GLY A 178 0.65 -24.04 -8.11
CA GLY A 178 1.98 -24.67 -8.14
C GLY A 178 3.13 -23.70 -8.45
N THR A 179 2.85 -22.59 -9.13
CA THR A 179 3.75 -21.45 -9.27
C THR A 179 3.01 -20.14 -8.98
N PRO A 180 3.66 -19.13 -8.37
CA PRO A 180 3.03 -17.83 -8.19
C PRO A 180 2.51 -17.24 -9.50
N GLN A 181 1.23 -16.87 -9.53
CA GLN A 181 0.61 -16.21 -10.68
C GLN A 181 0.24 -14.77 -10.30
N LEU A 182 0.68 -13.83 -11.14
CA LEU A 182 0.38 -12.42 -10.97
C LEU A 182 -1.11 -12.18 -11.26
N ILE A 183 -1.82 -11.57 -10.31
CA ILE A 183 -3.19 -11.08 -10.50
C ILE A 183 -3.16 -9.62 -10.96
N CYS A 184 -2.36 -8.80 -10.29
CA CYS A 184 -2.32 -7.37 -10.54
C CYS A 184 -0.93 -6.80 -10.28
N HIS A 185 -0.43 -6.01 -11.21
CA HIS A 185 0.76 -5.18 -11.06
C HIS A 185 0.36 -3.71 -11.18
N GLN A 186 0.69 -2.91 -10.16
CA GLN A 186 0.51 -1.47 -10.21
C GLN A 186 1.85 -0.77 -10.15
N GLY A 187 2.36 -0.44 -11.33
CA GLY A 187 3.53 0.43 -11.49
C GLY A 187 3.16 1.89 -11.30
N THR A 188 4.04 2.64 -10.66
CA THR A 188 3.87 4.08 -10.43
C THR A 188 4.04 4.87 -11.70
N LYS A 189 3.11 5.80 -11.95
CA LYS A 189 3.26 6.84 -12.97
C LYS A 189 3.56 8.15 -12.28
N TYR A 190 4.79 8.62 -12.41
CA TYR A 190 5.19 9.92 -11.88
C TYR A 190 4.72 11.04 -12.81
N GLY A 191 4.28 12.15 -12.23
CA GLY A 191 4.02 13.37 -12.98
C GLY A 191 5.32 13.98 -13.52
N GLY A 192 5.25 14.56 -14.72
CA GLY A 192 6.34 15.22 -15.44
C GLY A 192 6.56 16.68 -15.04
N GLY A 193 5.68 17.27 -14.24
CA GLY A 193 5.78 18.66 -13.78
C GLY A 193 5.06 19.69 -14.67
N ASN A 194 4.33 19.26 -15.71
CA ASN A 194 3.65 20.17 -16.63
C ASN A 194 2.25 20.60 -16.14
N VAL A 195 2.22 21.24 -14.96
CA VAL A 195 0.99 21.68 -14.29
C VAL A 195 0.19 22.73 -15.07
N THR A 196 0.81 23.40 -16.05
CA THR A 196 0.14 24.38 -16.92
C THR A 196 -0.66 23.70 -18.04
N GLY A 197 -0.17 22.58 -18.57
CA GLY A 197 -0.85 21.77 -19.59
C GLY A 197 -1.83 20.75 -19.00
N ASP A 198 -1.46 20.15 -17.87
CA ASP A 198 -2.31 19.27 -17.07
C ASP A 198 -2.06 19.53 -15.59
N LYS A 199 -3.04 20.14 -14.91
CA LYS A 199 -2.94 20.48 -13.48
C LYS A 199 -2.73 19.28 -12.56
N TRP A 200 -2.85 18.04 -13.06
CA TRP A 200 -2.60 16.81 -12.32
C TRP A 200 -1.20 16.21 -12.59
N ASP A 201 -0.41 16.83 -13.46
CA ASP A 201 0.95 16.40 -13.81
C ASP A 201 2.00 17.03 -12.88
N GLU A 202 1.76 17.04 -11.57
CA GLU A 202 2.69 17.58 -10.58
C GLU A 202 3.95 16.68 -10.49
N ALA A 203 5.14 17.29 -10.55
CA ALA A 203 6.38 16.54 -10.45
C ALA A 203 6.43 15.76 -9.12
N GLN A 204 6.90 14.51 -9.17
CA GLN A 204 6.97 13.60 -8.01
C GLN A 204 5.62 13.13 -7.44
N PHE A 205 4.48 13.63 -7.90
CA PHE A 205 3.21 12.97 -7.62
C PHE A 205 3.13 11.64 -8.35
N ILE A 206 2.51 10.65 -7.74
CA ILE A 206 2.30 9.34 -8.35
C ILE A 206 0.82 9.08 -8.60
N ALA A 207 0.53 8.52 -9.76
CA ALA A 207 -0.69 7.76 -9.99
C ALA A 207 -0.38 6.26 -9.91
N LEU A 208 -1.29 5.51 -9.30
CA LEU A 208 -1.30 4.06 -9.24
C LEU A 208 -2.54 3.57 -9.99
N PRO A 209 -2.43 3.26 -11.30
CA PRO A 209 -3.57 2.76 -12.06
C PRO A 209 -4.06 1.44 -11.46
N PRO A 210 -5.35 1.33 -11.10
CA PRO A 210 -5.90 0.10 -10.55
C PRO A 210 -5.96 -1.00 -11.62
N CYS A 211 -6.01 -2.25 -11.19
CA CYS A 211 -6.40 -3.35 -12.07
C CYS A 211 -7.92 -3.46 -12.06
N LEU A 212 -8.51 -3.46 -13.25
CA LEU A 212 -9.94 -3.62 -13.51
C LEU A 212 -10.15 -4.89 -14.31
N PHE A 213 -11.19 -5.63 -13.96
CA PHE A 213 -11.51 -6.91 -14.58
C PHE A 213 -12.97 -6.94 -15.02
N SER A 214 -13.23 -7.59 -16.15
CA SER A 214 -14.58 -7.78 -16.68
C SER A 214 -14.69 -9.04 -17.52
N ASP A 215 -15.81 -9.74 -17.37
CA ASP A 215 -16.16 -10.88 -18.23
C ASP A 215 -16.86 -10.42 -19.52
N ASP A 216 -17.16 -9.11 -19.67
CA ASP A 216 -17.68 -8.54 -20.91
C ASP A 216 -16.53 -8.23 -21.88
N PRO A 217 -16.39 -8.98 -22.99
CA PRO A 217 -15.30 -8.77 -23.93
C PRO A 217 -15.36 -7.41 -24.63
N SER A 218 -16.51 -6.71 -24.61
CA SER A 218 -16.64 -5.38 -25.22
C SER A 218 -15.93 -4.28 -24.41
N GLU A 219 -15.63 -4.51 -23.14
CA GLU A 219 -14.92 -3.56 -22.29
C GLU A 219 -13.39 -3.61 -22.50
N GLY A 220 -12.88 -4.66 -23.14
CA GLY A 220 -11.45 -4.82 -23.41
C GLY A 220 -10.57 -4.98 -22.16
N LEU A 221 -11.18 -5.37 -21.03
CA LEU A 221 -10.50 -5.66 -19.77
C LEU A 221 -10.10 -7.13 -19.68
N GLU A 222 -9.17 -7.45 -18.79
CA GLU A 222 -8.84 -8.83 -18.44
C GLU A 222 -10.05 -9.52 -17.79
N PRO A 223 -10.26 -10.82 -18.03
CA PRO A 223 -11.37 -11.56 -17.43
C PRO A 223 -11.25 -11.63 -15.92
N THR A 224 -12.38 -11.76 -15.24
CA THR A 224 -12.39 -11.84 -13.78
C THR A 224 -11.74 -13.13 -13.30
N THR A 225 -10.96 -13.03 -12.22
CA THR A 225 -10.33 -14.20 -11.60
C THR A 225 -11.16 -14.68 -10.42
N TRP A 226 -11.53 -15.96 -10.46
CA TRP A 226 -12.10 -16.65 -9.30
C TRP A 226 -10.98 -17.13 -8.37
N LEU A 227 -11.14 -16.83 -7.08
CA LEU A 227 -10.31 -17.29 -5.98
C LEU A 227 -11.17 -18.18 -5.09
N GLY A 228 -10.81 -19.46 -5.00
CA GLY A 228 -11.50 -20.42 -4.16
C GLY A 228 -11.32 -20.15 -2.67
N PRO A 229 -12.05 -20.88 -1.81
CA PRO A 229 -11.83 -20.81 -0.37
C PRO A 229 -10.39 -21.18 -0.01
N ASN A 230 -9.81 -20.44 0.95
CA ASN A 230 -8.44 -20.61 1.43
C ASN A 230 -7.40 -20.44 0.31
N THR A 231 -7.67 -19.63 -0.71
CA THR A 231 -6.67 -19.34 -1.74
C THR A 231 -5.53 -18.53 -1.11
N PRO A 232 -4.29 -19.05 -1.04
CA PRO A 232 -3.14 -18.28 -0.59
C PRO A 232 -2.83 -17.17 -1.58
N LEU A 233 -2.79 -15.94 -1.07
CA LEU A 233 -2.31 -14.77 -1.77
C LEU A 233 -1.03 -14.26 -1.10
N PHE A 234 -0.23 -13.55 -1.88
CA PHE A 234 0.79 -12.68 -1.32
C PHE A 234 0.93 -11.41 -2.13
N SER A 235 1.28 -10.34 -1.44
CA SER A 235 1.61 -9.08 -2.09
C SER A 235 3.09 -8.76 -1.92
N VAL A 236 3.64 -8.11 -2.95
CA VAL A 236 5.00 -7.59 -2.96
C VAL A 236 4.95 -6.09 -3.21
N LYS A 237 5.58 -5.33 -2.34
CA LYS A 237 5.72 -3.88 -2.46
C LYS A 237 7.18 -3.55 -2.69
N LYS A 238 7.46 -2.71 -3.70
CA LYS A 238 8.82 -2.26 -4.03
C LYS A 238 8.92 -0.75 -3.91
N ASN A 239 9.99 -0.29 -3.26
CA ASN A 239 10.34 1.12 -3.15
C ASN A 239 11.82 1.32 -3.47
N ARG A 240 12.15 2.46 -4.07
CA ARG A 240 13.52 2.92 -4.25
C ARG A 240 13.99 3.57 -2.95
N ASN A 241 15.13 3.12 -2.44
CA ASN A 241 15.71 3.65 -1.19
C ASN A 241 17.23 3.85 -1.24
N THR A 242 17.83 3.89 -2.43
CA THR A 242 19.28 4.02 -2.63
C THR A 242 19.93 5.08 -1.75
N ILE A 243 19.35 6.28 -1.71
CA ILE A 243 19.94 7.44 -1.02
C ILE A 243 19.14 7.83 0.22
N GLN A 244 17.81 7.87 0.10
CA GLN A 244 16.93 8.44 1.12
C GLN A 244 15.87 7.41 1.54
N GLY A 245 15.63 7.37 2.86
CA GLY A 245 14.50 6.65 3.45
C GLY A 245 13.22 7.48 3.45
N HIS A 246 12.10 6.84 3.77
CA HIS A 246 10.79 7.46 3.84
C HIS A 246 10.05 6.96 5.10
N TYR A 247 9.45 7.88 5.86
CA TYR A 247 8.64 7.52 7.02
C TYR A 247 7.17 7.49 6.65
N GLY A 248 6.38 6.67 7.35
CA GLY A 248 4.95 6.61 7.09
C GLY A 248 4.62 6.09 5.69
N GLU A 249 5.45 5.21 5.13
CA GLU A 249 5.17 4.55 3.85
C GLU A 249 3.98 3.59 4.01
N MET A 250 3.21 3.36 2.95
CA MET A 250 2.05 2.46 3.01
C MET A 250 2.07 1.46 1.87
N ALA A 251 1.44 0.31 2.07
CA ALA A 251 1.39 -0.75 1.09
C ALA A 251 0.09 -1.55 1.22
N SER A 252 -1.06 -0.90 1.01
CA SER A 252 -2.35 -1.56 1.24
C SER A 252 -3.15 -1.79 -0.04
N TRP A 253 -4.05 -2.75 0.01
CA TRP A 253 -4.95 -3.10 -1.07
C TRP A 253 -6.37 -2.70 -0.70
N GLN A 254 -6.94 -1.78 -1.47
CA GLN A 254 -8.37 -1.55 -1.52
C GLN A 254 -8.94 -2.30 -2.70
N MET A 255 -9.61 -3.42 -2.44
CA MET A 255 -10.17 -4.27 -3.50
C MET A 255 -11.70 -4.25 -3.45
N ARG A 256 -12.31 -4.64 -4.57
CA ARG A 256 -13.74 -4.90 -4.67
C ARG A 256 -13.97 -6.21 -5.42
N GLY A 257 -14.94 -6.97 -4.92
CA GLY A 257 -15.31 -8.24 -5.52
C GLY A 257 -16.67 -8.72 -5.04
N VAL A 258 -17.08 -9.86 -5.58
CA VAL A 258 -18.32 -10.54 -5.23
C VAL A 258 -17.95 -11.82 -4.48
N TYR A 259 -18.59 -12.06 -3.33
CA TYR A 259 -18.46 -13.32 -2.58
C TYR A 259 -19.46 -14.34 -3.10
N PHE A 260 -19.04 -15.61 -3.15
CA PHE A 260 -19.95 -16.73 -3.44
C PHE A 260 -20.15 -17.57 -2.18
N PRO A 261 -21.38 -18.05 -1.91
CA PRO A 261 -21.62 -19.01 -0.84
C PRO A 261 -20.72 -20.24 -1.01
N LYS A 262 -20.23 -20.80 0.11
CA LYS A 262 -19.43 -22.04 0.12
C LYS A 262 -20.17 -23.25 -0.48
N ASN A 263 -21.50 -23.17 -0.62
CA ASN A 263 -22.40 -24.22 -1.10
C ASN A 263 -23.34 -23.74 -2.23
N SER A 264 -22.87 -22.97 -3.21
CA SER A 264 -23.71 -22.60 -4.36
C SER A 264 -23.78 -23.73 -5.40
N ASP A 265 -24.41 -24.85 -5.00
CA ASP A 265 -25.21 -25.66 -5.93
C ASP A 265 -26.51 -24.93 -6.31
N ASP A 266 -26.77 -23.77 -5.70
CA ASP A 266 -27.74 -22.80 -6.19
C ASP A 266 -27.21 -22.12 -7.45
N VAL A 267 -27.43 -22.86 -8.54
CA VAL A 267 -27.58 -22.36 -9.91
C VAL A 267 -28.27 -21.00 -9.86
N PHE A 268 -27.65 -20.01 -10.48
CA PHE A 268 -28.34 -18.81 -10.93
C PHE A 268 -29.46 -19.26 -11.89
N VAL A 269 -30.69 -19.36 -11.37
CA VAL A 269 -31.93 -19.39 -12.15
C VAL A 269 -32.49 -17.97 -12.18
#